data_AF-A0A662U1W0-F1
#
_entry.id   AF-A0A662U1W0-F1
#
_cell.length_a   1.000
_cell.length_b   1.000
_cell.length_c   1.000
_cell.angle_alpha   90.00
_cell.angle_beta   90.00
_cell.angle_gamma   90.00
#
_symmetry.space_group_name_H-M   'P 1'
#
loop_
_entity.id
_entity.type
_entity.pdbx_description
1 polymer ?
#
loop_
_entity_poly.entity_id
_entity_poly.type
_entity_poly.pdbx_seq_one_letter_code
_entity_poly.pdbx_strand_id
1 'polypeptide(L)'
;MLTRRRCPKNKNLCSTKTLEAGTTITHTKTHKHGNQNKKDGKTWEKCCLQWFQRKPIKQEEQPVNTNQPGTTTTTHNKTTGTKVPKMGVNLTKKILDKSAEIVVMGLGYVGLPLAIAFAKAGYRTTGYDTDKSKISALIKGDIYLLEQEIRDQTPKLIKKGHLTVSDNPEVLSGKDCIMICVPTPLTQAKTPDLSHIEEAARLVSKNLRPGMLVVLESTTYPGTTDEVLIPILEESGLKAGEEFEVAYSPERIDPGNREYPLHKVPKLVGGINPKSTEDAALLYKQITEKVVKVSSPKVAEAAKIVENIYRSVNIALVNELSMLFEAMGINTWEVIEAASTKPYAFQAHYPGPGVGGHCIPLDPFYLTYKAREYGFRTKFVELSGEINENMPEHVKNLVVYSMSLAGKPLRNSKISILGVTYKENVNDTRHSPAKTLIQKLLRYGARVVIHDPYVQTLKIGEQTQLETKPLSDLKDADCVVVHTPHAVYTPEKLAPHLREGVVIVDCKNFYDHVKRFPPRGAVYVGLGKPQPSLGDRS
;
A
#
# COMPACT_ATOMS: atom_id res chain seq x y z
N MET A 1 -19.16 -60.95 -29.14
CA MET A 1 -17.97 -61.83 -29.15
C MET A 1 -17.13 -61.54 -27.92
N LEU A 2 -16.85 -62.60 -27.16
CA LEU A 2 -16.10 -62.63 -25.90
C LEU A 2 -14.65 -62.10 -26.09
N THR A 3 -14.02 -61.48 -25.09
CA THR A 3 -13.24 -62.24 -24.09
C THR A 3 -12.84 -61.40 -22.87
N ARG A 4 -13.01 -62.01 -21.69
CA ARG A 4 -12.41 -61.66 -20.39
C ARG A 4 -10.99 -62.22 -20.28
N ARG A 5 -10.12 -61.60 -19.45
CA ARG A 5 -9.16 -62.23 -18.49
C ARG A 5 -8.33 -61.11 -17.82
N ARG A 6 -8.52 -60.81 -16.52
CA ARG A 6 -7.96 -61.41 -15.27
C ARG A 6 -6.62 -60.79 -14.81
N CYS A 7 -6.68 -60.22 -13.60
CA CYS A 7 -5.61 -59.81 -12.69
C CYS A 7 -4.82 -61.03 -12.15
N PRO A 8 -3.56 -60.86 -11.72
CA PRO A 8 -2.95 -61.70 -10.71
C PRO A 8 -2.60 -60.91 -9.44
N LYS A 9 -3.08 -61.43 -8.31
CA LYS A 9 -2.50 -61.23 -6.98
C LYS A 9 -1.21 -62.04 -6.89
N ASN A 10 -0.19 -61.52 -6.21
CA ASN A 10 0.81 -62.37 -5.57
C ASN A 10 1.17 -61.82 -4.18
N LYS A 11 1.02 -62.70 -3.18
CA LYS A 11 1.50 -62.59 -1.80
C LYS A 11 2.73 -63.51 -1.67
N ASN A 12 3.69 -63.11 -0.83
CA ASN A 12 4.69 -63.88 -0.06
C ASN A 12 5.92 -62.98 0.17
N LEU A 13 6.65 -62.93 1.28
CA LEU A 13 6.59 -63.43 2.66
C LEU A 13 7.92 -62.94 3.33
N CYS A 14 7.90 -62.63 4.64
CA CYS A 14 9.05 -62.48 5.58
C CYS A 14 10.15 -61.43 5.27
N SER A 15 10.61 -60.59 6.21
CA SER A 15 11.05 -60.93 7.56
C SER A 15 11.01 -59.75 8.54
N THR A 16 10.91 -60.12 9.80
CA THR A 16 10.85 -59.38 11.07
C THR A 16 12.17 -58.73 11.51
N LYS A 17 12.11 -57.55 12.16
CA LYS A 17 12.59 -57.35 13.55
C LYS A 17 12.12 -56.02 14.15
N THR A 18 11.77 -56.14 15.43
CA THR A 18 11.05 -55.28 16.38
C THR A 18 12.00 -54.49 17.30
N LEU A 19 11.46 -53.44 17.96
CA LEU A 19 11.56 -53.08 19.42
C LEU A 19 10.98 -51.64 19.59
N GLU A 20 9.72 -51.42 19.97
CA GLU A 20 9.05 -51.44 21.30
C GLU A 20 9.50 -50.41 22.36
N ALA A 21 8.54 -49.55 22.79
CA ALA A 21 8.15 -49.20 24.17
C ALA A 21 7.00 -48.16 24.08
N GLY A 22 5.73 -48.46 24.40
CA GLY A 22 5.14 -48.48 25.76
C GLY A 22 4.67 -47.06 26.14
N THR A 23 3.39 -46.74 26.35
CA THR A 23 2.53 -47.23 27.44
C THR A 23 1.07 -46.80 27.19
N THR A 24 0.14 -47.72 27.39
CA THR A 24 -1.32 -47.52 27.34
C THR A 24 -1.85 -47.22 28.75
N ILE A 25 -2.70 -46.21 28.91
CA ILE A 25 -3.38 -45.92 30.19
C ILE A 25 -4.84 -46.39 30.09
N THR A 26 -5.18 -47.37 30.91
CA THR A 26 -6.56 -47.74 31.29
C THR A 26 -6.93 -47.01 32.58
N HIS A 27 -8.16 -46.50 32.70
CA HIS A 27 -8.89 -46.48 33.97
C HIS A 27 -10.42 -46.40 33.80
N THR A 28 -11.03 -47.52 34.20
CA THR A 28 -12.34 -47.79 34.82
C THR A 28 -13.30 -46.64 35.19
N LYS A 29 -14.57 -46.84 34.81
CA LYS A 29 -15.78 -46.19 35.37
C LYS A 29 -16.10 -46.68 36.78
N THR A 30 -16.48 -45.76 37.69
CA THR A 30 -17.49 -46.00 38.74
C THR A 30 -18.16 -44.68 39.17
N HIS A 31 -19.48 -44.70 39.28
CA HIS A 31 -20.36 -43.62 39.75
C HIS A 31 -20.19 -43.27 41.24
N LYS A 32 -20.37 -41.99 41.60
CA LYS A 32 -21.14 -41.53 42.79
C LYS A 32 -21.39 -40.01 42.76
N HIS A 33 -22.58 -39.62 43.21
CA HIS A 33 -23.09 -38.25 43.35
C HIS A 33 -22.27 -37.39 44.34
N GLY A 34 -22.27 -36.06 44.14
CA GLY A 34 -21.98 -35.09 45.20
C GLY A 34 -21.37 -33.75 44.75
N ASN A 35 -22.24 -32.73 44.65
CA ASN A 35 -22.08 -31.29 44.88
C ASN A 35 -20.70 -30.57 44.88
N GLN A 36 -20.72 -29.37 44.28
CA GLN A 36 -19.87 -28.18 44.50
C GLN A 36 -18.35 -28.25 44.18
N ASN A 37 -17.93 -27.58 43.10
CA ASN A 37 -17.19 -26.32 43.21
C ASN A 37 -16.89 -25.66 41.84
N LYS A 38 -17.24 -24.37 41.75
CA LYS A 38 -16.73 -23.42 40.75
C LYS A 38 -15.22 -23.25 40.95
N LYS A 39 -14.40 -23.42 39.91
CA LYS A 39 -13.28 -22.53 39.55
C LYS A 39 -12.54 -23.03 38.30
N ASP A 40 -11.97 -22.05 37.60
CA ASP A 40 -10.90 -22.16 36.60
C ASP A 40 -11.26 -22.45 35.12
N GLY A 41 -12.03 -21.52 34.54
CA GLY A 41 -12.05 -21.26 33.09
C GLY A 41 -11.07 -20.17 32.62
N LYS A 42 -9.99 -19.88 33.37
CA LYS A 42 -9.13 -18.69 33.16
C LYS A 42 -7.69 -18.96 32.69
N THR A 43 -7.34 -20.19 32.31
CA THR A 43 -5.97 -20.54 31.90
C THR A 43 -5.73 -20.35 30.40
N TRP A 44 -6.72 -20.58 29.54
CA TRP A 44 -6.50 -20.46 28.08
C TRP A 44 -6.47 -19.00 27.59
N GLU A 45 -7.35 -18.13 28.08
CA GLU A 45 -7.30 -16.70 27.71
C GLU A 45 -5.98 -16.03 28.08
N LYS A 46 -5.36 -16.42 29.21
CA LYS A 46 -4.08 -15.86 29.66
C LYS A 46 -2.90 -16.28 28.78
N CYS A 47 -2.85 -17.53 28.32
CA CYS A 47 -1.76 -18.00 27.45
C CYS A 47 -1.81 -17.33 26.06
N CYS A 48 -3.00 -17.12 25.47
CA CYS A 48 -3.11 -16.38 24.22
C CYS A 48 -2.74 -14.89 24.42
N LEU A 49 -3.19 -14.24 25.50
CA LEU A 49 -2.87 -12.83 25.74
C LEU A 49 -1.38 -12.55 25.95
N GLN A 50 -0.62 -13.48 26.56
CA GLN A 50 0.82 -13.32 26.77
C GLN A 50 1.65 -13.44 25.49
N TRP A 51 1.19 -14.20 24.49
CA TRP A 51 1.93 -14.37 23.23
C TRP A 51 1.81 -13.15 22.30
N PHE A 52 0.71 -12.40 22.38
CA PHE A 52 0.41 -11.31 21.44
C PHE A 52 0.68 -9.89 21.98
N GLN A 53 0.91 -9.72 23.29
CA GLN A 53 1.20 -8.40 23.88
C GLN A 53 2.71 -8.15 24.04
N ARG A 54 3.43 -7.89 22.94
CA ARG A 54 4.61 -7.02 23.04
C ARG A 54 4.10 -5.59 23.25
N LYS A 55 4.36 -5.02 24.42
CA LYS A 55 4.11 -3.59 24.66
C LYS A 55 4.83 -2.77 23.57
N PRO A 56 4.23 -1.70 23.03
CA PRO A 56 4.96 -0.78 22.18
C PRO A 56 6.21 -0.28 22.92
N ILE A 57 7.30 -0.07 22.17
CA ILE A 57 8.58 0.45 22.69
C ILE A 57 8.27 1.67 23.56
N LYS A 58 8.42 1.52 24.88
CA LYS A 58 8.38 2.65 25.81
C LYS A 58 9.73 3.36 25.67
N GLN A 59 9.70 4.64 25.33
CA GLN A 59 10.82 5.54 25.63
C GLN A 59 10.87 5.67 27.15
N GLU A 60 11.85 5.03 27.78
CA GLU A 60 12.21 5.32 29.16
C GLU A 60 13.20 6.48 29.16
N GLU A 61 12.73 7.66 29.53
CA GLU A 61 13.58 8.74 30.03
C GLU A 61 14.06 8.33 31.43
N GLN A 62 15.36 8.10 31.60
CA GLN A 62 15.92 7.91 32.93
C GLN A 62 16.15 9.27 33.60
N PRO A 63 15.75 9.44 34.87
CA PRO A 63 16.04 10.67 35.61
C PRO A 63 17.52 10.70 36.02
N VAL A 64 18.14 11.86 35.78
CA VAL A 64 19.48 12.22 36.24
C VAL A 64 19.49 12.22 37.77
N ASN A 65 20.30 11.34 38.38
CA ASN A 65 20.51 11.31 39.81
C ASN A 65 21.79 12.09 40.15
N THR A 66 21.63 13.28 40.71
CA THR A 66 22.70 14.07 41.31
C THR A 66 22.97 13.55 42.71
N ASN A 67 24.14 12.97 42.96
CA ASN A 67 24.84 13.02 44.25
C ASN A 67 26.30 12.53 44.11
N GLN A 68 27.25 13.42 44.42
CA GLN A 68 28.66 13.09 44.68
C GLN A 68 28.81 12.49 46.10
N PRO A 69 29.97 11.87 46.40
CA PRO A 69 31.00 12.63 47.11
C PRO A 69 32.40 12.43 46.55
N GLY A 70 33.25 13.43 46.78
CA GLY A 70 34.53 13.63 46.11
C GLY A 70 35.69 12.77 46.60
N THR A 71 36.72 12.74 45.76
CA THR A 71 38.09 12.41 46.12
C THR A 71 39.03 13.28 45.29
N THR A 72 39.81 14.07 46.00
CA THR A 72 40.93 14.90 45.55
C THR A 72 42.04 14.01 44.99
N THR A 73 42.43 14.25 43.73
CA THR A 73 43.76 13.85 43.24
C THR A 73 44.23 14.83 42.18
N THR A 74 45.32 15.52 42.51
CA THR A 74 46.06 16.47 41.68
C THR A 74 46.91 15.69 40.68
N THR A 75 46.75 15.93 39.36
CA THR A 75 47.79 15.57 38.37
C THR A 75 47.77 16.49 37.16
N HIS A 76 48.97 16.73 36.65
CA HIS A 76 49.40 17.76 35.72
C HIS A 76 48.78 17.76 34.30
N ASN A 77 48.73 18.98 33.75
CA ASN A 77 48.52 19.33 32.34
C ASN A 77 49.27 18.44 31.34
N LYS A 78 48.55 17.94 30.33
CA LYS A 78 49.01 17.89 28.94
C LYS A 78 47.87 18.30 28.01
N THR A 79 47.94 19.52 27.52
CA THR A 79 47.13 20.06 26.43
C THR A 79 47.49 19.35 25.12
N THR A 80 46.68 18.35 24.74
CA THR A 80 46.59 17.87 23.36
C THR A 80 45.37 18.55 22.73
N GLY A 81 45.62 19.47 21.80
CA GLY A 81 44.58 20.19 21.08
C GLY A 81 43.74 19.25 20.23
N THR A 82 42.61 18.80 20.78
CA THR A 82 41.47 18.34 19.98
C THR A 82 40.90 19.55 19.26
N LYS A 83 41.08 19.60 17.94
CA LYS A 83 40.32 20.48 17.05
C LYS A 83 38.84 20.22 17.29
N VAL A 84 38.19 21.10 18.03
CA VAL A 84 36.74 21.21 18.08
C VAL A 84 36.29 21.45 16.63
N PRO A 85 35.37 20.66 16.05
CA PRO A 85 34.86 20.95 14.73
C PRO A 85 34.25 22.35 14.77
N LYS A 86 34.67 23.22 13.85
CA LYS A 86 34.10 24.56 13.67
C LYS A 86 32.58 24.44 13.70
N MET A 87 31.91 25.24 14.55
CA MET A 87 30.44 25.29 14.63
C MET A 87 29.85 25.44 13.23
N GLY A 88 29.39 24.31 12.68
CA GLY A 88 28.59 24.26 11.48
C GLY A 88 27.25 24.93 11.75
N VAL A 89 26.67 25.51 10.71
CA VAL A 89 25.32 26.10 10.68
C VAL A 89 24.36 25.23 11.49
N ASN A 90 23.76 25.79 12.54
CA ASN A 90 22.87 25.03 13.41
C ASN A 90 21.52 24.79 12.71
N LEU A 91 21.44 23.72 11.92
CA LEU A 91 20.24 23.29 11.20
C LEU A 91 19.03 23.19 12.14
N THR A 92 19.22 22.64 13.35
CA THR A 92 18.19 22.55 14.39
C THR A 92 17.57 23.92 14.68
N LYS A 93 18.40 24.98 14.82
CA LYS A 93 17.91 26.36 15.00
C LYS A 93 17.08 26.82 13.80
N LYS A 94 17.60 26.63 12.58
CA LYS A 94 16.90 27.00 11.34
C LYS A 94 15.55 26.30 11.18
N ILE A 95 15.46 25.04 11.60
CA ILE A 95 14.20 24.30 11.60
C ILE A 95 13.22 24.93 12.60
N LEU A 96 13.66 25.21 13.83
CA LEU A 96 12.80 25.76 14.89
C LEU A 96 12.27 27.16 14.57
N ASP A 97 13.12 28.05 14.03
CA ASP A 97 12.76 29.43 13.71
C ASP A 97 12.18 29.62 12.30
N LYS A 98 11.96 28.53 11.56
CA LYS A 98 11.42 28.49 10.19
C LYS A 98 12.29 29.15 9.13
N SER A 99 13.56 29.46 9.42
CA SER A 99 14.50 30.00 8.44
C SER A 99 15.16 28.95 7.54
N ALA A 100 14.97 27.65 7.82
CA ALA A 100 15.44 26.58 6.94
C ALA A 100 14.75 26.66 5.56
N GLU A 101 15.54 26.62 4.49
CA GLU A 101 15.01 26.55 3.13
C GLU A 101 14.86 25.11 2.66
N ILE A 102 13.68 24.78 2.13
CA ILE A 102 13.27 23.40 1.86
C ILE A 102 13.11 23.17 0.36
N VAL A 103 13.60 22.04 -0.14
CA VAL A 103 13.27 21.52 -1.48
C VAL A 103 12.57 20.18 -1.39
N VAL A 104 11.51 20.01 -2.18
CA VAL A 104 10.89 18.71 -2.43
C VAL A 104 11.08 18.35 -3.90
N MET A 105 11.81 17.27 -4.17
CA MET A 105 12.05 16.75 -5.52
C MET A 105 11.00 15.69 -5.87
N GLY A 106 10.32 15.84 -7.01
CA GLY A 106 9.22 15.00 -7.46
C GLY A 106 7.87 15.50 -6.93
N LEU A 107 7.11 16.21 -7.76
CA LEU A 107 5.81 16.79 -7.43
C LEU A 107 4.67 15.83 -7.77
N GLY A 108 4.84 14.56 -7.43
CA GLY A 108 3.77 13.57 -7.56
C GLY A 108 2.72 13.66 -6.45
N TYR A 109 1.97 12.57 -6.29
CA TYR A 109 0.98 12.39 -5.22
C TYR A 109 1.60 12.34 -3.80
N VAL A 110 2.93 12.30 -3.69
CA VAL A 110 3.70 12.37 -2.43
C VAL A 110 4.27 13.77 -2.25
N GLY A 111 5.15 14.19 -3.16
CA GLY A 111 5.94 15.39 -2.94
C GLY A 111 5.16 16.71 -3.05
N LEU A 112 4.12 16.82 -3.88
CA LEU A 112 3.30 18.04 -3.91
C LEU A 112 2.56 18.29 -2.58
N PRO A 113 1.82 17.31 -2.01
CA PRO A 113 1.26 17.47 -0.66
C PRO A 113 2.31 17.80 0.40
N LEU A 114 3.50 17.17 0.34
CA LEU A 114 4.59 17.44 1.28
C LEU A 114 5.11 18.88 1.18
N ALA A 115 5.32 19.38 -0.04
CA ALA A 115 5.75 20.75 -0.29
C ALA A 115 4.72 21.78 0.22
N ILE A 116 3.43 21.49 0.01
CA ILE A 116 2.33 22.31 0.54
C ILE A 116 2.34 22.31 2.07
N ALA A 117 2.56 21.16 2.70
CA ALA A 117 2.60 21.05 4.15
C ALA A 117 3.72 21.91 4.76
N PHE A 118 4.93 21.86 4.21
CA PHE A 118 6.04 22.72 4.64
C PHE A 118 5.77 24.21 4.39
N ALA A 119 5.23 24.57 3.23
CA ALA A 119 4.87 25.95 2.91
C ALA A 119 3.76 26.51 3.85
N LYS A 120 2.79 25.68 4.23
CA LYS A 120 1.75 26.02 5.22
C LYS A 120 2.34 26.19 6.63
N ALA A 121 3.36 25.41 6.97
CA ALA A 121 4.06 25.49 8.26
C ALA A 121 5.02 26.70 8.37
N GLY A 122 5.10 27.53 7.32
CA GLY A 122 5.87 28.78 7.32
C GLY A 122 7.24 28.71 6.67
N TYR A 123 7.64 27.56 6.11
CA TYR A 123 8.94 27.43 5.43
C TYR A 123 8.91 27.98 4.01
N ARG A 124 10.04 28.56 3.60
CA ARG A 124 10.30 28.83 2.18
C ARG A 124 10.57 27.51 1.48
N THR A 125 9.59 27.07 0.68
CA THR A 125 9.61 25.74 0.06
C THR A 125 9.69 25.86 -1.45
N THR A 126 10.60 25.10 -2.07
CA THR A 126 10.67 24.95 -3.52
C THR A 126 10.31 23.52 -3.92
N GLY A 127 9.31 23.38 -4.78
CA GLY A 127 9.03 22.13 -5.47
C GLY A 127 9.87 22.01 -6.74
N TYR A 128 10.58 20.91 -6.90
CA TYR A 128 11.36 20.59 -8.10
C TYR A 128 10.78 19.37 -8.80
N ASP A 129 10.55 19.42 -10.12
CA ASP A 129 10.14 18.25 -10.92
C ASP A 129 10.74 18.38 -12.32
N THR A 130 11.21 17.26 -12.90
CA THR A 130 11.78 17.24 -14.26
C THR A 130 10.69 17.35 -15.33
N ASP A 131 9.43 17.09 -14.99
CA ASP A 131 8.28 17.23 -15.88
C ASP A 131 7.85 18.70 -16.01
N LYS A 132 8.30 19.34 -17.09
CA LYS A 132 7.97 20.72 -17.45
C LYS A 132 6.46 20.96 -17.56
N SER A 133 5.69 19.94 -17.94
CA SER A 133 4.24 20.07 -18.07
C SER A 133 3.57 20.25 -16.71
N LYS A 134 4.02 19.52 -15.68
CA LYS A 134 3.55 19.71 -14.30
C LYS A 134 3.92 21.09 -13.77
N ILE A 135 5.16 21.53 -13.97
CA ILE A 135 5.59 22.86 -13.51
C ILE A 135 4.75 23.95 -14.16
N SER A 136 4.55 23.88 -15.48
CA SER A 136 3.71 24.82 -16.22
C SER A 136 2.26 24.83 -15.73
N ALA A 137 1.69 23.65 -15.43
CA ALA A 137 0.34 23.52 -14.90
C ALA A 137 0.23 24.16 -13.51
N LEU A 138 1.17 23.89 -12.60
CA LEU A 138 1.20 24.47 -11.25
C LEU A 138 1.32 26.00 -11.28
N ILE A 139 2.16 26.56 -12.16
CA ILE A 139 2.30 28.02 -12.33
C ILE A 139 0.98 28.66 -12.80
N LYS A 140 0.23 27.97 -13.68
CA LYS A 140 -1.08 28.43 -14.16
C LYS A 140 -2.22 28.23 -13.16
N GLY A 141 -1.98 27.48 -12.08
CA GLY A 141 -3.01 27.10 -11.12
C GLY A 141 -3.81 25.86 -11.52
N ASP A 142 -3.40 25.15 -12.57
CA ASP A 142 -4.02 23.93 -13.07
C ASP A 142 -3.51 22.72 -12.26
N ILE A 143 -4.18 22.39 -11.16
CA ILE A 143 -3.74 21.34 -10.23
C ILE A 143 -4.25 19.95 -10.68
N TYR A 144 -3.31 19.08 -11.08
CA TYR A 144 -3.59 17.73 -11.61
C TYR A 144 -3.99 16.70 -10.54
N LEU A 145 -3.72 16.95 -9.25
CA LEU A 145 -4.22 16.15 -8.14
C LEU A 145 -5.69 16.51 -7.83
N LEU A 146 -6.50 15.52 -7.44
CA LEU A 146 -7.94 15.71 -7.24
C LEU A 146 -8.31 16.23 -5.86
N GLU A 147 -7.42 16.06 -4.88
CA GLU A 147 -7.66 16.42 -3.49
C GLU A 147 -7.95 17.91 -3.35
N GLN A 148 -9.15 18.24 -2.87
CA GLN A 148 -9.65 19.62 -2.82
C GLN A 148 -8.72 20.55 -2.04
N GLU A 149 -8.17 20.09 -0.91
CA GLU A 149 -7.22 20.89 -0.14
C GLU A 149 -5.96 21.24 -0.95
N ILE A 150 -5.43 20.29 -1.73
CA ILE A 150 -4.27 20.52 -2.60
C ILE A 150 -4.63 21.56 -3.67
N ARG A 151 -5.79 21.40 -4.33
CA ARG A 151 -6.29 22.33 -5.35
C ARG A 151 -6.46 23.75 -4.83
N ASP A 152 -7.00 23.89 -3.63
CA ASP A 152 -7.29 25.20 -3.03
C ASP A 152 -6.06 25.89 -2.47
N GLN A 153 -5.11 25.14 -1.89
CA GLN A 153 -3.95 25.71 -1.21
C GLN A 153 -2.79 26.02 -2.16
N THR A 154 -2.56 25.19 -3.18
CA THR A 154 -1.38 25.32 -4.04
C THR A 154 -1.29 26.70 -4.72
N PRO A 155 -2.33 27.21 -5.42
CA PRO A 155 -2.25 28.53 -6.06
C PRO A 155 -2.07 29.67 -5.05
N LYS A 156 -2.66 29.54 -3.84
CA LYS A 156 -2.55 30.55 -2.77
C LYS A 156 -1.12 30.63 -2.24
N LEU A 157 -0.47 29.49 -2.03
CA LEU A 157 0.91 29.41 -1.53
C LEU A 157 1.91 29.89 -2.57
N ILE A 158 1.68 29.58 -3.85
CA ILE A 158 2.49 30.09 -4.97
C ILE A 158 2.36 31.61 -5.06
N LYS A 159 1.13 32.14 -5.06
CA LYS A 159 0.90 33.59 -5.12
C LYS A 159 1.53 34.36 -3.94
N LYS A 160 1.55 33.76 -2.75
CA LYS A 160 2.21 34.33 -1.55
C LYS A 160 3.74 34.17 -1.57
N GLY A 161 4.29 33.42 -2.52
CA GLY A 161 5.72 33.08 -2.58
C GLY A 161 6.19 32.14 -1.47
N HIS A 162 5.29 31.48 -0.75
CA HIS A 162 5.66 30.47 0.24
C HIS A 162 6.05 29.14 -0.42
N LEU A 163 5.47 28.88 -1.59
CA LEU A 163 5.83 27.77 -2.47
C LEU A 163 6.34 28.31 -3.81
N THR A 164 7.54 27.93 -4.22
CA THR A 164 8.03 28.13 -5.59
C THR A 164 8.08 26.78 -6.30
N VAL A 165 7.89 26.75 -7.62
CA VAL A 165 8.01 25.50 -8.41
C VAL A 165 9.00 25.73 -9.55
N SER A 166 9.82 24.74 -9.88
CA SER A 166 10.84 24.84 -10.92
C SER A 166 11.21 23.48 -11.53
N ASP A 167 11.60 23.49 -12.79
CA ASP A 167 12.29 22.39 -13.49
C ASP A 167 13.81 22.62 -13.61
N ASN A 168 14.32 23.77 -13.14
CA ASN A 168 15.75 24.09 -13.16
C ASN A 168 16.43 23.53 -11.89
N PRO A 169 17.42 22.61 -12.01
CA PRO A 169 18.12 22.04 -10.86
C PRO A 169 18.93 23.05 -10.04
N GLU A 170 19.23 24.24 -10.56
CA GLU A 170 19.94 25.30 -9.81
C GLU A 170 19.19 25.71 -8.53
N VAL A 171 17.88 25.46 -8.45
CA VAL A 171 17.10 25.74 -7.23
C VAL A 171 17.51 24.91 -6.02
N LEU A 172 18.30 23.84 -6.20
CA LEU A 172 18.85 23.03 -5.13
C LEU A 172 19.99 23.77 -4.38
N SER A 173 20.63 24.73 -5.02
CA SER A 173 21.74 25.48 -4.44
C SER A 173 21.28 26.33 -3.25
N GLY A 174 22.05 26.30 -2.17
CA GLY A 174 21.78 27.09 -0.96
C GLY A 174 20.64 26.54 -0.06
N LYS A 175 20.05 25.38 -0.36
CA LYS A 175 18.89 24.81 0.38
C LYS A 175 19.28 23.93 1.56
N ASP A 176 18.64 24.08 2.70
CA ASP A 176 19.04 23.44 3.96
C ASP A 176 18.52 22.00 4.09
N CYS A 177 17.31 21.74 3.59
CA CYS A 177 16.70 20.41 3.61
C CYS A 177 16.22 20.02 2.20
N ILE A 178 16.50 18.78 1.79
CA ILE A 178 16.04 18.23 0.51
C ILE A 178 15.31 16.91 0.76
N MET A 179 14.07 16.81 0.30
CA MET A 179 13.28 15.59 0.30
C MET A 179 13.18 15.00 -1.10
N ILE A 180 13.56 13.73 -1.26
CA ILE A 180 13.56 13.01 -2.54
C ILE A 180 12.30 12.14 -2.64
N CYS A 181 11.29 12.62 -3.38
CA CYS A 181 9.97 12.03 -3.60
C CYS A 181 9.77 11.63 -5.08
N VAL A 182 10.76 11.01 -5.69
CA VAL A 182 10.76 10.64 -7.10
C VAL A 182 10.12 9.25 -7.32
N PRO A 183 9.64 8.94 -8.54
CA PRO A 183 9.06 7.63 -8.82
C PRO A 183 10.07 6.50 -8.63
N THR A 184 9.60 5.37 -8.12
CA THR A 184 10.33 4.10 -8.05
C THR A 184 9.52 3.02 -8.76
N PRO A 185 9.61 2.92 -10.09
CA PRO A 185 8.89 1.91 -10.85
C PRO A 185 9.58 0.53 -10.76
N LEU A 186 8.85 -0.50 -11.20
CA LEU A 186 9.44 -1.79 -11.54
C LEU A 186 9.67 -1.89 -13.04
N THR A 187 10.73 -2.59 -13.44
CA THR A 187 10.94 -3.03 -14.82
C THR A 187 9.89 -4.07 -15.24
N GLN A 188 9.83 -4.41 -16.53
CA GLN A 188 8.97 -5.51 -17.02
C GLN A 188 9.27 -6.86 -16.33
N ALA A 189 10.51 -7.06 -15.86
CA ALA A 189 10.92 -8.25 -15.12
C ALA A 189 10.57 -8.20 -13.62
N LYS A 190 9.76 -7.22 -13.18
CA LYS A 190 9.41 -6.95 -11.77
C LYS A 190 10.62 -6.71 -10.87
N THR A 191 11.68 -6.10 -11.42
CA THR A 191 12.84 -5.65 -10.63
C THR A 191 12.75 -4.15 -10.34
N PRO A 192 13.18 -3.67 -9.16
CA PRO A 192 13.27 -2.25 -8.88
C PRO A 192 14.10 -1.49 -9.92
N ASP A 193 13.56 -0.38 -10.41
CA ASP A 193 14.30 0.62 -11.18
C ASP A 193 14.61 1.81 -10.27
N LEU A 194 15.90 2.01 -9.98
CA LEU A 194 16.38 3.07 -9.10
C LEU A 194 16.91 4.30 -9.87
N SER A 195 16.84 4.29 -11.20
CA SER A 195 17.40 5.36 -12.04
C SER A 195 16.96 6.76 -11.60
N HIS A 196 15.69 6.94 -11.27
CA HIS A 196 15.16 8.22 -10.78
C HIS A 196 15.73 8.65 -9.42
N ILE A 197 15.94 7.72 -8.48
CA ILE A 197 16.59 8.02 -7.19
C ILE A 197 18.04 8.41 -7.43
N GLU A 198 18.76 7.66 -8.27
CA GLU A 198 20.16 7.95 -8.56
C GLU A 198 20.34 9.29 -9.28
N GLU A 199 19.47 9.62 -10.24
CA GLU A 199 19.47 10.92 -10.92
C GLU A 199 19.22 12.06 -9.94
N ALA A 200 18.21 11.92 -9.05
CA ALA A 200 17.95 12.91 -8.01
C ALA A 200 19.14 13.04 -7.05
N ALA A 201 19.74 11.93 -6.61
CA ALA A 201 20.92 11.91 -5.76
C ALA A 201 22.11 12.62 -6.41
N ARG A 202 22.37 12.39 -7.71
CA ARG A 202 23.43 13.08 -8.46
C ARG A 202 23.20 14.58 -8.56
N LEU A 203 21.96 15.04 -8.70
CA LEU A 203 21.62 16.46 -8.68
C LEU A 203 21.86 17.08 -7.29
N VAL A 204 21.49 16.36 -6.22
CA VAL A 204 21.73 16.78 -4.85
C VAL A 204 23.23 16.84 -4.54
N SER A 205 23.99 15.80 -4.92
CA SER A 205 25.44 15.70 -4.74
C SER A 205 26.19 16.92 -5.30
N LYS A 206 25.83 17.37 -6.51
CA LYS A 206 26.40 18.58 -7.15
C LYS A 206 26.12 19.89 -6.39
N ASN A 207 25.10 19.92 -5.53
CA ASN A 207 24.68 21.10 -4.78
C ASN A 207 24.83 20.91 -3.26
N LEU A 208 25.46 19.81 -2.84
CA LEU A 208 25.59 19.43 -1.45
C LEU A 208 26.57 20.37 -0.73
N ARG A 209 26.25 20.74 0.51
CA ARG A 209 27.14 21.54 1.37
C ARG A 209 27.11 21.00 2.80
N PRO A 210 28.13 21.34 3.61
CA PRO A 210 28.11 21.02 5.02
C PRO A 210 26.88 21.57 5.75
N GLY A 211 26.28 20.75 6.61
CA GLY A 211 25.11 21.06 7.43
C GLY A 211 23.75 20.83 6.75
N MET A 212 23.72 20.33 5.51
CA MET A 212 22.46 19.96 4.84
C MET A 212 21.85 18.68 5.42
N LEU A 213 20.53 18.58 5.35
CA LEU A 213 19.78 17.34 5.57
C LEU A 213 19.16 16.85 4.27
N VAL A 214 19.48 15.62 3.87
CA VAL A 214 18.87 14.93 2.73
C VAL A 214 17.98 13.81 3.25
N VAL A 215 16.71 13.81 2.86
CA VAL A 215 15.76 12.76 3.27
C VAL A 215 15.22 12.03 2.05
N LEU A 216 15.41 10.71 2.01
CA LEU A 216 14.74 9.86 1.04
C LEU A 216 13.33 9.52 1.51
N GLU A 217 12.34 9.87 0.69
CA GLU A 217 10.91 9.63 0.94
C GLU A 217 10.34 8.55 0.02
N SER A 218 11.00 8.35 -1.13
CA SER A 218 10.59 7.41 -2.16
C SER A 218 10.62 5.97 -1.62
N THR A 219 9.54 5.21 -1.83
CA THR A 219 9.50 3.81 -1.37
C THR A 219 10.56 2.99 -2.09
N THR A 220 11.33 2.21 -1.34
CA THR A 220 12.42 1.38 -1.86
C THR A 220 12.71 0.19 -0.94
N TYR A 221 13.63 -0.69 -1.33
CA TYR A 221 14.02 -1.85 -0.53
C TYR A 221 14.95 -1.47 0.64
N PRO A 222 14.97 -2.27 1.73
CA PRO A 222 15.90 -2.05 2.83
C PRO A 222 17.35 -2.13 2.36
N GLY A 223 18.09 -1.05 2.56
CA GLY A 223 19.47 -0.90 2.14
C GLY A 223 19.70 0.22 1.12
N THR A 224 18.68 0.70 0.41
CA THR A 224 18.87 1.71 -0.67
C THR A 224 19.51 3.00 -0.15
N THR A 225 19.14 3.48 1.02
CA THR A 225 19.75 4.69 1.60
C THR A 225 21.26 4.49 1.78
N ASP A 226 21.68 3.36 2.35
CA ASP A 226 23.09 3.09 2.66
C ASP A 226 23.91 2.69 1.43
N GLU A 227 23.33 1.88 0.54
CA GLU A 227 24.04 1.19 -0.55
C GLU A 227 24.00 1.96 -1.87
N VAL A 228 23.06 2.88 -2.04
CA VAL A 228 22.84 3.62 -3.30
C VAL A 228 22.89 5.13 -3.07
N LEU A 229 22.06 5.66 -2.16
CA LEU A 229 21.94 7.10 -1.98
C LEU A 229 23.22 7.72 -1.41
N ILE A 230 23.72 7.22 -0.28
CA ILE A 230 24.92 7.76 0.37
C ILE A 230 26.13 7.74 -0.57
N PRO A 231 26.48 6.61 -1.24
CA PRO A 231 27.62 6.60 -2.16
C PRO A 231 27.57 7.68 -3.23
N ILE A 232 26.40 7.94 -3.81
CA ILE A 232 26.21 8.99 -4.83
C ILE A 232 26.33 10.40 -4.22
N LEU A 233 25.79 10.61 -3.02
CA LEU A 233 25.90 11.90 -2.32
C LEU A 233 27.36 12.21 -1.96
N GLU A 234 28.14 11.22 -1.55
CA GLU A 234 29.57 11.39 -1.22
C GLU A 234 30.47 11.64 -2.45
N GLU A 235 29.97 11.49 -3.68
CA GLU A 235 30.68 11.95 -4.89
C GLU A 235 30.96 13.46 -4.85
N SER A 236 30.25 14.22 -4.01
CA SER A 236 30.53 15.64 -3.73
C SER A 236 31.86 15.87 -3.00
N GLY A 237 32.48 14.81 -2.47
CA GLY A 237 33.65 14.86 -1.60
C GLY A 237 33.34 15.09 -0.12
N LEU A 238 32.07 15.29 0.25
CA LEU A 238 31.63 15.43 1.64
C LEU A 238 31.30 14.06 2.25
N LYS A 239 31.39 13.95 3.58
CA LYS A 239 31.08 12.70 4.31
C LYS A 239 29.74 12.72 5.02
N ALA A 240 28.93 11.70 4.76
CA ALA A 240 27.61 11.55 5.36
C ALA A 240 27.74 11.25 6.87
N GLY A 241 26.94 11.95 7.67
CA GLY A 241 26.93 11.84 9.14
C GLY A 241 28.06 12.60 9.84
N GLU A 242 29.00 13.17 9.09
CA GLU A 242 30.06 14.05 9.61
C GLU A 242 29.85 15.49 9.12
N GLU A 243 29.66 15.66 7.82
CA GLU A 243 29.52 16.98 7.19
C GLU A 243 28.09 17.28 6.77
N PHE A 244 27.27 16.28 6.43
CA PHE A 244 25.85 16.44 6.13
C PHE A 244 25.04 15.28 6.67
N GLU A 245 23.74 15.48 6.91
CA GLU A 245 22.86 14.49 7.50
C GLU A 245 22.03 13.77 6.43
N VAL A 246 21.78 12.47 6.63
CA VAL A 246 20.94 11.66 5.75
C VAL A 246 19.91 10.89 6.58
N ALA A 247 18.67 10.87 6.11
CA ALA A 247 17.61 10.07 6.70
C ALA A 247 16.69 9.45 5.66
N TYR A 248 15.91 8.46 6.12
CA TYR A 248 14.79 7.91 5.39
C TYR A 248 13.49 8.17 6.16
N SER A 249 12.46 8.61 5.46
CA SER A 249 11.13 8.88 6.00
C SER A 249 10.08 8.47 4.98
N PRO A 250 9.57 7.23 5.01
CA PRO A 250 8.66 6.77 3.97
C PRO A 250 7.36 7.55 3.97
N GLU A 251 6.80 7.77 2.79
CA GLU A 251 5.42 8.22 2.68
C GLU A 251 4.43 7.11 3.07
N ARG A 252 3.40 7.46 3.84
CA ARG A 252 2.32 6.61 4.33
C ARG A 252 0.93 7.18 4.02
N ILE A 253 0.83 8.19 3.15
CA ILE A 253 -0.42 8.71 2.58
C ILE A 253 -1.25 7.56 1.96
N ASP A 254 -2.55 7.59 2.24
CA ASP A 254 -3.57 6.81 1.54
C ASP A 254 -4.38 7.74 0.61
N PRO A 255 -4.16 7.71 -0.72
CA PRO A 255 -4.82 8.63 -1.65
C PRO A 255 -6.35 8.61 -1.53
N GLY A 256 -6.96 9.80 -1.52
CA GLY A 256 -8.42 9.95 -1.33
C GLY A 256 -8.94 9.71 0.10
N ASN A 257 -8.09 9.37 1.07
CA ASN A 257 -8.49 9.19 2.46
C ASN A 257 -8.63 10.54 3.18
N ARG A 258 -9.85 10.88 3.59
CA ARG A 258 -10.14 12.14 4.29
C ARG A 258 -10.06 12.03 5.81
N GLU A 259 -10.08 10.82 6.35
CA GLU A 259 -10.02 10.57 7.80
C GLU A 259 -8.60 10.76 8.34
N TYR A 260 -7.61 10.35 7.54
CA TYR A 260 -6.19 10.40 7.88
C TYR A 260 -5.41 11.32 6.94
N PRO A 261 -5.61 12.66 7.03
CA PRO A 261 -4.79 13.62 6.31
C PRO A 261 -3.32 13.55 6.78
N LEU A 262 -2.40 14.08 5.96
CA LEU A 262 -0.95 14.01 6.17
C LEU A 262 -0.52 14.34 7.61
N HIS A 263 -1.07 15.41 8.21
CA HIS A 263 -0.68 15.84 9.55
C HIS A 263 -1.08 14.87 10.67
N LYS A 264 -2.06 13.99 10.45
CA LYS A 264 -2.50 12.98 11.42
C LYS A 264 -1.80 11.64 11.27
N VAL A 265 -1.22 11.37 10.10
CA VAL A 265 -0.48 10.12 9.85
C VAL A 265 0.88 10.21 10.52
N PRO A 266 1.24 9.28 11.43
CA PRO A 266 2.55 9.31 12.06
C PRO A 266 3.67 9.15 11.02
N LYS A 267 4.61 10.09 10.98
CA LYS A 267 5.82 9.97 10.16
C LYS A 267 6.83 9.05 10.83
N LEU A 268 7.33 8.09 10.08
CA LEU A 268 8.44 7.23 10.50
C LEU A 268 9.74 7.88 10.06
N VAL A 269 10.75 7.95 10.92
CA VAL A 269 12.06 8.54 10.60
C VAL A 269 13.17 7.65 11.09
N GLY A 270 14.09 7.28 10.20
CA GLY A 270 15.35 6.62 10.53
C GLY A 270 16.52 7.36 9.88
N GLY A 271 17.37 7.97 10.69
CA GLY A 271 18.61 8.63 10.23
C GLY A 271 19.80 7.68 10.26
N ILE A 272 20.83 7.99 9.47
CA ILE A 272 22.08 7.18 9.42
C ILE A 272 22.83 7.17 10.77
N ASN A 273 22.56 8.16 11.61
CA ASN A 273 23.03 8.25 12.99
C ASN A 273 21.95 8.92 13.88
N PRO A 274 22.16 9.00 15.22
CA PRO A 274 21.20 9.65 16.11
C PRO A 274 20.92 11.12 15.76
N LYS A 275 21.94 11.89 15.36
CA LYS A 275 21.80 13.30 14.98
C LYS A 275 20.92 13.47 13.74
N SER A 276 21.15 12.71 12.67
CA SER A 276 20.32 12.76 11.46
C SER A 276 18.87 12.39 11.78
N THR A 277 18.67 11.44 12.70
CA THR A 277 17.33 11.03 13.15
C THR A 277 16.63 12.17 13.89
N GLU A 278 17.31 12.86 14.80
CA GLU A 278 16.74 13.99 15.54
C GLU A 278 16.45 15.19 14.63
N ASP A 279 17.35 15.57 13.73
CA ASP A 279 17.15 16.70 12.82
C ASP A 279 15.99 16.43 11.85
N ALA A 280 15.92 15.24 11.26
CA ALA A 280 14.80 14.85 10.41
C ALA A 280 13.49 14.78 11.22
N ALA A 281 13.51 14.17 12.41
CA ALA A 281 12.31 14.10 13.24
C ALA A 281 11.80 15.49 13.66
N LEU A 282 12.72 16.41 13.96
CA LEU A 282 12.40 17.78 14.29
C LEU A 282 11.76 18.51 13.10
N LEU A 283 12.27 18.30 11.89
CA LEU A 283 11.70 18.85 10.65
C LEU A 283 10.28 18.34 10.40
N TYR A 284 10.06 17.02 10.46
CA TYR A 284 8.74 16.44 10.20
C TYR A 284 7.71 16.79 11.28
N LYS A 285 8.12 16.96 12.54
CA LYS A 285 7.23 17.38 13.65
C LYS A 285 6.56 18.75 13.39
N GLN A 286 7.06 19.51 12.42
CA GLN A 286 6.50 20.81 12.05
C GLN A 286 5.28 20.70 11.13
N ILE A 287 5.06 19.52 10.55
CA ILE A 287 3.98 19.26 9.59
C ILE A 287 3.10 18.06 9.97
N THR A 288 3.51 17.25 10.96
CA THR A 288 2.73 16.13 11.50
C THR A 288 2.66 16.16 13.02
N GLU A 289 1.54 15.69 13.57
CA GLU A 289 1.27 15.57 15.00
C GLU A 289 2.19 14.55 15.69
N LYS A 290 2.65 13.53 14.95
CA LYS A 290 3.44 12.43 15.53
C LYS A 290 4.57 12.01 14.62
N VAL A 291 5.77 11.96 15.19
CA VAL A 291 6.95 11.35 14.57
C VAL A 291 7.38 10.14 15.39
N VAL A 292 7.63 9.03 14.70
CA VAL A 292 8.14 7.78 15.26
C VAL A 292 9.58 7.63 14.78
N LYS A 293 10.53 7.70 15.72
CA LYS A 293 11.96 7.51 15.45
C LYS A 293 12.29 6.02 15.48
N VAL A 294 13.09 5.56 14.53
CA VAL A 294 13.70 4.23 14.51
C VAL A 294 15.21 4.33 14.42
N SER A 295 15.89 3.21 14.65
CA SER A 295 17.34 3.18 14.84
C SER A 295 18.18 3.43 13.58
N SER A 296 17.61 3.26 12.39
CA SER A 296 18.35 3.42 11.13
C SER A 296 17.42 3.59 9.92
N PRO A 297 17.92 4.05 8.76
CA PRO A 297 17.14 4.14 7.54
C PRO A 297 16.60 2.76 7.12
N LYS A 298 17.43 1.71 7.22
CA LYS A 298 17.05 0.32 6.92
C LYS A 298 15.82 -0.17 7.67
N VAL A 299 15.67 0.20 8.95
CA VAL A 299 14.47 -0.17 9.72
C VAL A 299 13.24 0.57 9.20
N ALA A 300 13.38 1.85 8.83
CA ALA A 300 12.27 2.63 8.28
C ALA A 300 11.88 2.15 6.87
N GLU A 301 12.85 1.82 6.01
CA GLU A 301 12.63 1.18 4.70
C GLU A 301 11.90 -0.17 4.86
N ALA A 302 12.39 -1.03 5.76
CA ALA A 302 11.78 -2.33 6.02
C ALA A 302 10.37 -2.22 6.56
N ALA A 303 10.10 -1.30 7.49
CA ALA A 303 8.77 -1.07 8.02
C ALA A 303 7.76 -0.74 6.91
N LYS A 304 8.14 0.15 5.98
CA LYS A 304 7.28 0.52 4.85
C LYS A 304 6.96 -0.68 3.95
N ILE A 305 7.96 -1.50 3.65
CA ILE A 305 7.77 -2.68 2.82
C ILE A 305 6.90 -3.74 3.54
N VAL A 306 7.09 -3.93 4.84
CA VAL A 306 6.25 -4.83 5.66
C VAL A 306 4.78 -4.39 5.67
N GLU A 307 4.50 -3.09 5.80
CA GLU A 307 3.12 -2.56 5.73
C GLU A 307 2.41 -2.98 4.44
N ASN A 308 3.08 -2.85 3.30
CA ASN A 308 2.50 -3.15 2.00
C ASN A 308 2.45 -4.65 1.69
N ILE A 309 3.44 -5.43 2.14
CA ILE A 309 3.40 -6.91 2.06
C ILE A 309 2.23 -7.44 2.88
N TYR A 310 2.07 -6.97 4.13
CA TYR A 310 0.99 -7.40 5.01
C TYR A 310 -0.37 -7.14 4.36
N ARG A 311 -0.58 -5.96 3.79
CA ARG A 311 -1.82 -5.63 3.08
C ARG A 311 -2.02 -6.51 1.83
N SER A 312 -0.99 -6.70 1.01
CA SER A 312 -1.07 -7.53 -0.21
C SER A 312 -1.47 -8.97 0.11
N VAL A 313 -0.78 -9.57 1.09
CA VAL A 313 -1.00 -10.94 1.55
C VAL A 313 -2.41 -11.14 2.08
N ASN A 314 -2.90 -10.24 2.93
CA ASN A 314 -4.24 -10.40 3.50
C ASN A 314 -5.34 -10.20 2.45
N ILE A 315 -5.14 -9.31 1.47
CA ILE A 315 -6.06 -9.19 0.33
C ILE A 315 -6.06 -10.48 -0.50
N ALA A 316 -4.89 -11.05 -0.79
CA ALA A 316 -4.77 -12.30 -1.53
C ALA A 316 -5.47 -13.46 -0.80
N LEU A 317 -5.25 -13.58 0.51
CA LEU A 317 -5.92 -14.59 1.34
C LEU A 317 -7.44 -14.46 1.25
N VAL A 318 -7.99 -13.25 1.42
CA VAL A 318 -9.44 -13.04 1.36
C VAL A 318 -9.98 -13.30 -0.05
N ASN A 319 -9.25 -12.92 -1.09
CA ASN A 319 -9.61 -13.23 -2.48
C ASN A 319 -9.67 -14.74 -2.76
N GLU A 320 -8.64 -15.49 -2.33
CA GLU A 320 -8.59 -16.95 -2.48
C GLU A 320 -9.74 -17.63 -1.72
N LEU A 321 -9.96 -17.23 -0.46
CA LEU A 321 -11.08 -17.75 0.34
C LEU A 321 -12.43 -17.38 -0.28
N SER A 322 -12.56 -16.22 -0.91
CA SER A 322 -13.81 -15.82 -1.58
C SER A 322 -14.15 -16.77 -2.74
N MET A 323 -13.17 -17.11 -3.56
CA MET A 323 -13.36 -18.08 -4.66
C MET A 323 -13.76 -19.45 -4.14
N LEU A 324 -13.18 -19.89 -3.01
CA LEU A 324 -13.56 -21.14 -2.34
C LEU A 324 -14.98 -21.07 -1.78
N PHE A 325 -15.32 -20.00 -1.07
CA PHE A 325 -16.64 -19.81 -0.47
C PHE A 325 -17.75 -19.69 -1.51
N GLU A 326 -17.49 -19.06 -2.66
CA GLU A 326 -18.40 -19.09 -3.82
C GLU A 326 -18.72 -20.53 -4.25
N ALA A 327 -17.70 -21.39 -4.37
CA ALA A 327 -17.89 -22.81 -4.73
C ALA A 327 -18.62 -23.62 -3.64
N MET A 328 -18.52 -23.20 -2.38
CA MET A 328 -19.23 -23.79 -1.25
C MET A 328 -20.64 -23.22 -1.04
N GLY A 329 -21.03 -22.18 -1.78
CA GLY A 329 -22.30 -21.47 -1.56
C GLY A 329 -22.33 -20.64 -0.27
N ILE A 330 -21.18 -20.15 0.20
CA ILE A 330 -21.04 -19.33 1.41
C ILE A 330 -20.81 -17.86 1.03
N ASN A 331 -21.48 -16.95 1.74
CA ASN A 331 -21.29 -15.51 1.57
C ASN A 331 -20.03 -15.01 2.30
N THR A 332 -19.00 -14.67 1.55
CA THR A 332 -17.71 -14.20 2.08
C THR A 332 -17.85 -12.87 2.84
N TRP A 333 -18.75 -11.99 2.40
CA TRP A 333 -18.97 -10.71 3.07
C TRP A 333 -19.53 -10.90 4.47
N GLU A 334 -20.52 -11.78 4.62
CA GLU A 334 -21.07 -12.19 5.92
C GLU A 334 -20.02 -12.89 6.80
N VAL A 335 -19.19 -13.76 6.22
CA VAL A 335 -18.08 -14.40 6.94
C VAL A 335 -17.11 -13.37 7.50
N ILE A 336 -16.73 -12.35 6.71
CA ILE A 336 -15.83 -11.28 7.16
C ILE A 336 -16.50 -10.43 8.24
N GLU A 337 -17.78 -10.08 8.10
CA GLU A 337 -18.53 -9.35 9.13
C GLU A 337 -18.58 -10.12 10.44
N ALA A 338 -18.91 -11.41 10.40
CA ALA A 338 -18.92 -12.28 11.57
C ALA A 338 -17.54 -12.40 12.21
N ALA A 339 -16.49 -12.61 11.42
CA ALA A 339 -15.11 -12.69 11.92
C ALA A 339 -14.61 -11.35 12.51
N SER A 340 -15.05 -10.23 11.95
CA SER A 340 -14.72 -8.87 12.42
C SER A 340 -15.29 -8.53 13.79
N THR A 341 -16.27 -9.30 14.28
CA THR A 341 -16.77 -9.16 15.66
C THR A 341 -15.71 -9.54 16.71
N LYS A 342 -14.66 -10.27 16.31
CA LYS A 342 -13.55 -10.61 17.17
C LYS A 342 -12.63 -9.39 17.36
N PRO A 343 -12.49 -8.85 18.58
CA PRO A 343 -11.82 -7.57 18.80
C PRO A 343 -10.28 -7.63 18.72
N TYR A 344 -9.69 -8.79 18.45
CA TYR A 344 -8.24 -8.97 18.37
C TYR A 344 -7.86 -10.02 17.32
N ALA A 345 -6.65 -9.89 16.78
CA ALA A 345 -6.02 -10.82 15.82
C ALA A 345 -6.80 -11.07 14.51
N PHE A 346 -7.81 -10.25 14.21
CA PHE A 346 -8.48 -10.22 12.91
C PHE A 346 -8.64 -8.77 12.46
N GLN A 347 -7.99 -8.43 11.36
CA GLN A 347 -8.16 -7.14 10.70
C GLN A 347 -8.86 -7.40 9.36
N ALA A 348 -10.07 -6.88 9.21
CA ALA A 348 -10.87 -7.09 8.02
C ALA A 348 -10.15 -6.60 6.77
N HIS A 349 -10.03 -7.50 5.79
CA HIS A 349 -9.73 -7.19 4.40
C HIS A 349 -10.91 -7.72 3.58
N TYR A 350 -11.18 -7.08 2.45
CA TYR A 350 -12.34 -7.39 1.63
C TYR A 350 -11.90 -7.83 0.24
N PRO A 351 -12.65 -8.76 -0.38
CA PRO A 351 -12.29 -9.21 -1.70
C PRO A 351 -12.58 -8.14 -2.75
N GLY A 352 -12.07 -8.34 -3.96
CA GLY A 352 -12.28 -7.39 -5.04
C GLY A 352 -11.78 -7.88 -6.39
N PRO A 353 -11.90 -7.05 -7.43
CA PRO A 353 -11.56 -7.43 -8.80
C PRO A 353 -10.05 -7.54 -9.05
N GLY A 354 -9.23 -7.40 -8.02
CA GLY A 354 -7.78 -7.36 -8.05
C GLY A 354 -7.24 -6.16 -7.27
N VAL A 355 -5.92 -6.01 -7.32
CA VAL A 355 -5.19 -4.94 -6.63
C VAL A 355 -4.50 -4.06 -7.65
N GLY A 356 -4.54 -2.74 -7.46
CA GLY A 356 -3.85 -1.78 -8.31
C GLY A 356 -3.18 -0.64 -7.53
N GLY A 357 -2.77 0.41 -8.25
CA GLY A 357 -2.01 1.53 -7.69
C GLY A 357 -0.50 1.28 -7.68
N HIS A 358 0.24 2.11 -6.95
CA HIS A 358 1.72 2.12 -6.93
C HIS A 358 2.31 1.23 -5.86
N CYS A 359 1.64 1.10 -4.71
CA CYS A 359 2.27 0.51 -3.55
C CYS A 359 2.11 -1.02 -3.56
N ILE A 360 0.87 -1.51 -3.58
CA ILE A 360 0.59 -2.93 -3.31
C ILE A 360 1.01 -3.87 -4.44
N PRO A 361 0.85 -3.51 -5.74
CA PRO A 361 1.32 -4.39 -6.81
C PRO A 361 2.83 -4.33 -7.05
N LEU A 362 3.56 -3.34 -6.51
CA LEU A 362 4.99 -3.14 -6.79
C LEU A 362 5.86 -3.43 -5.57
N ASP A 363 5.64 -2.73 -4.45
CA ASP A 363 6.51 -2.72 -3.27
C ASP A 363 6.82 -4.11 -2.71
N PRO A 364 5.88 -5.09 -2.67
CA PRO A 364 6.20 -6.44 -2.23
C PRO A 364 7.33 -7.10 -3.03
N PHE A 365 7.46 -6.77 -4.33
CA PHE A 365 8.53 -7.30 -5.18
C PHE A 365 9.90 -6.65 -4.95
N TYR A 366 9.97 -5.49 -4.29
CA TYR A 366 11.24 -4.89 -3.87
C TYR A 366 11.96 -5.80 -2.88
N LEU A 367 11.23 -6.33 -1.89
CA LEU A 367 11.82 -7.29 -0.96
C LEU A 367 12.13 -8.62 -1.64
N THR A 368 11.28 -9.07 -2.57
CA THR A 368 11.55 -10.29 -3.35
C THR A 368 12.85 -10.17 -4.15
N TYR A 369 13.13 -9.00 -4.74
CA TYR A 369 14.39 -8.71 -5.40
C TYR A 369 15.55 -8.76 -4.40
N LYS A 370 15.50 -7.96 -3.33
CA LYS A 370 16.60 -7.86 -2.35
C LYS A 370 16.87 -9.19 -1.64
N ALA A 371 15.84 -9.98 -1.35
CA ALA A 371 15.97 -11.28 -0.70
C ALA A 371 16.82 -12.28 -1.49
N ARG A 372 16.84 -12.19 -2.84
CA ARG A 372 17.64 -13.08 -3.69
C ARG A 372 19.14 -12.91 -3.47
N GLU A 373 19.59 -11.71 -3.14
CA GLU A 373 21.00 -11.45 -2.79
C GLU A 373 21.43 -12.20 -1.52
N TYR A 374 20.48 -12.52 -0.64
CA TYR A 374 20.69 -13.31 0.58
C TYR A 374 20.37 -14.80 0.39
N GLY A 375 20.19 -15.26 -0.86
CA GLY A 375 19.80 -16.65 -1.14
C GLY A 375 18.40 -17.01 -0.60
N PHE A 376 17.57 -16.02 -0.28
CA PHE A 376 16.24 -16.22 0.28
C PHE A 376 15.15 -15.98 -0.76
N ARG A 377 14.13 -16.84 -0.76
CA ARG A 377 12.96 -16.69 -1.65
C ARG A 377 11.70 -16.42 -0.84
N THR A 378 11.08 -15.28 -1.11
CA THR A 378 9.84 -14.79 -0.48
C THR A 378 8.60 -15.48 -1.07
N LYS A 379 8.53 -16.82 -1.00
CA LYS A 379 7.47 -17.64 -1.64
C LYS A 379 6.05 -17.14 -1.36
N PHE A 380 5.78 -16.75 -0.11
CA PHE A 380 4.46 -16.30 0.30
C PHE A 380 4.08 -14.94 -0.31
N VAL A 381 5.07 -14.05 -0.45
CA VAL A 381 4.88 -12.75 -1.13
C VAL A 381 4.62 -12.96 -2.62
N GLU A 382 5.40 -13.83 -3.26
CA GLU A 382 5.21 -14.18 -4.68
C GLU A 382 3.81 -14.77 -4.92
N LEU A 383 3.37 -15.72 -4.08
CA LEU A 383 2.03 -16.33 -4.17
C LEU A 383 0.92 -15.30 -3.98
N SER A 384 1.08 -14.37 -3.04
CA SER A 384 0.08 -13.30 -2.85
C SER A 384 -0.06 -12.41 -4.10
N GLY A 385 1.06 -12.14 -4.79
CA GLY A 385 1.04 -11.41 -6.05
C GLY A 385 0.30 -12.18 -7.14
N GLU A 386 0.55 -13.48 -7.28
CA GLU A 386 -0.11 -14.35 -8.26
C GLU A 386 -1.63 -14.39 -8.07
N ILE A 387 -2.10 -14.60 -6.84
CA ILE A 387 -3.54 -14.63 -6.52
C ILE A 387 -4.19 -13.29 -6.87
N ASN A 388 -3.58 -12.18 -6.44
CA ASN A 388 -4.12 -10.83 -6.68
C ASN A 388 -4.14 -10.45 -8.17
N GLU A 389 -3.11 -10.84 -8.94
CA GLU A 389 -3.02 -10.61 -10.39
C GLU A 389 -4.02 -11.46 -11.19
N ASN A 390 -4.45 -12.59 -10.63
CA ASN A 390 -5.43 -13.49 -11.26
C ASN A 390 -6.89 -13.10 -11.01
N MET A 391 -7.20 -12.21 -10.07
CA MET A 391 -8.59 -11.79 -9.80
C MET A 391 -9.35 -11.22 -11.01
N PRO A 392 -8.75 -10.45 -11.94
CA PRO A 392 -9.44 -10.07 -13.18
C PRO A 392 -9.90 -11.25 -14.04
N GLU A 393 -9.20 -12.40 -13.99
CA GLU A 393 -9.64 -13.64 -14.65
C GLU A 393 -10.88 -14.21 -13.97
N HIS A 394 -10.90 -14.22 -12.63
CA HIS A 394 -12.06 -14.62 -11.84
C HIS A 394 -13.29 -13.76 -12.16
N VAL A 395 -13.15 -12.43 -12.16
CA VAL A 395 -14.25 -11.51 -12.52
C VAL A 395 -14.76 -11.77 -13.94
N LYS A 396 -13.86 -12.02 -14.91
CA LYS A 396 -14.27 -12.41 -16.26
C LYS A 396 -15.06 -13.71 -16.27
N ASN A 397 -14.68 -14.70 -15.45
CA ASN A 397 -15.45 -15.95 -15.29
C ASN A 397 -16.85 -15.69 -14.71
N LEU A 398 -16.97 -14.80 -13.72
CA LEU A 398 -18.26 -14.38 -13.19
C LEU A 398 -19.12 -13.72 -14.29
N VAL A 399 -18.54 -12.86 -15.14
CA VAL A 399 -19.24 -12.28 -16.30
C VAL A 399 -19.73 -13.38 -17.25
N VAL A 400 -18.88 -14.33 -17.63
CA VAL A 400 -19.26 -15.45 -18.51
C VAL A 400 -20.41 -16.26 -17.89
N TYR A 401 -20.29 -16.61 -16.61
CA TYR A 401 -21.29 -17.36 -15.88
C TYR A 401 -22.64 -16.63 -15.84
N SER A 402 -22.63 -15.34 -15.47
CA SER A 402 -23.83 -14.51 -15.36
C SER A 402 -24.53 -14.32 -16.71
N MET A 403 -23.75 -14.13 -17.77
CA MET A 403 -24.27 -14.05 -19.14
C MET A 403 -24.89 -15.37 -19.59
N SER A 404 -24.26 -16.51 -19.25
CA SER A 404 -24.80 -17.85 -19.53
C SER A 404 -26.12 -18.08 -18.81
N LEU A 405 -26.24 -17.68 -17.54
CA LEU A 405 -27.52 -17.73 -16.83
C LEU A 405 -28.58 -16.94 -17.61
N ALA A 406 -28.26 -15.72 -18.07
CA ALA A 406 -29.15 -14.88 -18.86
C ALA A 406 -29.43 -15.42 -20.29
N GLY A 407 -28.82 -16.53 -20.72
CA GLY A 407 -28.96 -17.06 -22.07
C GLY A 407 -28.32 -16.16 -23.13
N LYS A 408 -27.37 -15.30 -22.76
CA LYS A 408 -26.69 -14.35 -23.65
C LYS A 408 -25.25 -14.78 -23.91
N PRO A 409 -24.78 -14.80 -25.17
CA PRO A 409 -23.38 -15.07 -25.45
C PRO A 409 -22.51 -13.89 -24.98
N LEU A 410 -21.23 -14.14 -24.63
CA LEU A 410 -20.30 -13.05 -24.34
C LEU A 410 -19.89 -12.29 -25.61
N ARG A 411 -19.69 -13.01 -26.72
CA ARG A 411 -19.31 -12.43 -28.01
C ARG A 411 -20.40 -11.47 -28.51
N ASN A 412 -19.99 -10.30 -28.99
CA ASN A 412 -20.83 -9.20 -29.48
C ASN A 412 -21.73 -8.52 -28.43
N SER A 413 -21.82 -9.03 -27.20
CA SER A 413 -22.59 -8.41 -26.12
C SER A 413 -21.92 -7.13 -25.62
N LYS A 414 -22.75 -6.15 -25.25
CA LYS A 414 -22.29 -4.87 -24.67
C LYS A 414 -22.03 -5.04 -23.18
N ILE A 415 -20.76 -4.93 -22.78
CA ILE A 415 -20.33 -5.05 -21.38
C ILE A 415 -19.89 -3.66 -20.90
N SER A 416 -20.67 -3.06 -20.01
CA SER A 416 -20.41 -1.76 -19.42
C SER A 416 -19.62 -1.91 -18.11
N ILE A 417 -18.42 -1.32 -18.05
CA ILE A 417 -17.59 -1.30 -16.84
C ILE A 417 -17.82 0.00 -16.10
N LEU A 418 -18.35 -0.08 -14.88
CA LEU A 418 -18.50 1.07 -13.97
C LEU A 418 -17.25 1.21 -13.10
N GLY A 419 -16.53 2.31 -13.33
CA GLY A 419 -15.27 2.63 -12.68
C GLY A 419 -14.08 1.87 -13.26
N VAL A 420 -13.02 2.59 -13.64
CA VAL A 420 -11.80 2.02 -14.24
C VAL A 420 -10.52 2.39 -13.50
N THR A 421 -10.64 3.20 -12.45
CA THR A 421 -9.56 3.51 -11.52
C THR A 421 -9.27 2.37 -10.55
N TYR A 422 -8.06 2.35 -9.98
CA TYR A 422 -7.66 1.27 -9.07
C TYR A 422 -8.32 1.36 -7.68
N LYS A 423 -8.79 2.56 -7.31
CA LYS A 423 -9.44 2.87 -6.03
C LYS A 423 -10.56 3.87 -6.30
N GLU A 424 -11.58 3.84 -5.46
CA GLU A 424 -12.68 4.78 -5.54
C GLU A 424 -12.21 6.23 -5.30
N ASN A 425 -12.81 7.14 -6.05
CA ASN A 425 -12.77 8.60 -5.87
C ASN A 425 -11.41 9.24 -6.14
N VAL A 426 -10.60 8.58 -6.97
CA VAL A 426 -9.34 9.08 -7.54
C VAL A 426 -9.43 9.06 -9.06
N ASN A 427 -8.48 9.69 -9.79
CA ASN A 427 -8.35 9.62 -11.26
C ASN A 427 -7.25 8.65 -11.72
N ASP A 428 -6.71 7.85 -10.81
CA ASP A 428 -5.53 7.04 -11.09
C ASP A 428 -5.89 5.67 -11.66
N THR A 429 -5.44 5.42 -12.89
CA THR A 429 -5.64 4.16 -13.62
C THR A 429 -4.37 3.30 -13.70
N ARG A 430 -3.28 3.71 -13.04
CA ARG A 430 -2.01 2.99 -13.04
C ARG A 430 -2.20 1.65 -12.33
N HIS A 431 -1.75 0.58 -12.98
CA HIS A 431 -1.95 -0.81 -12.54
C HIS A 431 -3.40 -1.17 -12.19
N SER A 432 -4.40 -0.48 -12.74
CA SER A 432 -5.80 -0.79 -12.44
C SER A 432 -6.18 -2.18 -12.98
N PRO A 433 -6.78 -3.06 -12.15
CA PRO A 433 -7.23 -4.39 -12.59
C PRO A 433 -8.31 -4.32 -13.68
N ALA A 434 -9.02 -3.19 -13.80
CA ALA A 434 -9.99 -2.95 -14.86
C ALA A 434 -9.35 -3.08 -16.25
N LYS A 435 -8.10 -2.63 -16.42
CA LYS A 435 -7.41 -2.72 -17.72
C LYS A 435 -7.24 -4.18 -18.14
N THR A 436 -6.81 -5.03 -17.21
CA THR A 436 -6.63 -6.47 -17.45
C THR A 436 -7.97 -7.15 -17.74
N LEU A 437 -9.02 -6.82 -16.98
CA LEU A 437 -10.38 -7.32 -17.22
C LEU A 437 -10.89 -6.94 -18.62
N ILE A 438 -10.76 -5.66 -19.00
CA ILE A 438 -11.19 -5.13 -20.30
C ILE A 438 -10.45 -5.86 -21.44
N GLN A 439 -9.12 -6.03 -21.33
CA GLN A 439 -8.34 -6.78 -22.33
C GLN A 439 -8.87 -8.20 -22.53
N LYS A 440 -9.18 -8.89 -21.43
CA LYS A 440 -9.73 -10.25 -21.48
C LYS A 440 -11.10 -10.27 -22.14
N LEU A 441 -12.01 -9.36 -21.77
CA LEU A 441 -13.34 -9.27 -22.37
C LEU A 441 -13.29 -8.96 -23.88
N LEU A 442 -12.43 -8.02 -24.31
CA LEU A 442 -12.22 -7.69 -25.71
C LEU A 442 -11.71 -8.91 -26.52
N ARG A 443 -10.80 -9.71 -25.95
CA ARG A 443 -10.31 -10.95 -26.59
C ARG A 443 -11.41 -12.00 -26.78
N TYR A 444 -12.43 -12.03 -25.92
CA TYR A 444 -13.62 -12.89 -26.08
C TYR A 444 -14.66 -12.30 -27.06
N GLY A 445 -14.34 -11.17 -27.71
CA GLY A 445 -15.21 -10.51 -28.68
C GLY A 445 -16.35 -9.71 -28.06
N ALA A 446 -16.29 -9.39 -26.76
CA ALA A 446 -17.25 -8.50 -26.13
C ALA A 446 -17.08 -7.05 -26.60
N ARG A 447 -18.17 -6.29 -26.67
CA ARG A 447 -18.16 -4.85 -26.92
C ARG A 447 -18.08 -4.13 -25.58
N VAL A 448 -16.88 -3.69 -25.20
CA VAL A 448 -16.67 -3.07 -23.89
C VAL A 448 -16.90 -1.56 -23.96
N VAL A 449 -17.71 -1.04 -23.03
CA VAL A 449 -17.88 0.40 -22.79
C VAL A 449 -17.48 0.71 -21.35
N ILE A 450 -16.84 1.86 -21.14
CA ILE A 450 -16.42 2.28 -19.80
C ILE A 450 -17.20 3.51 -19.36
N HIS A 451 -17.42 3.61 -18.05
CA HIS A 451 -18.02 4.76 -17.40
C HIS A 451 -17.16 5.09 -16.18
N ASP A 452 -16.59 6.30 -16.13
CA ASP A 452 -15.79 6.75 -14.98
C ASP A 452 -15.85 8.28 -14.86
N PRO A 453 -16.29 8.86 -13.73
CA PRO A 453 -16.44 10.30 -13.55
C PRO A 453 -15.09 11.04 -13.50
N TYR A 454 -13.98 10.34 -13.26
CA TYR A 454 -12.65 10.93 -13.05
C TYR A 454 -11.68 10.62 -14.19
N VAL A 455 -12.07 9.73 -15.11
CA VAL A 455 -11.24 9.30 -16.25
C VAL A 455 -12.01 9.52 -17.55
N GLN A 456 -11.51 10.42 -18.40
CA GLN A 456 -12.12 10.69 -19.71
C GLN A 456 -11.76 9.62 -20.75
N THR A 457 -10.51 9.19 -20.76
CA THR A 457 -10.00 8.20 -21.70
C THR A 457 -9.13 7.17 -20.98
N LEU A 458 -9.22 5.92 -21.41
CA LEU A 458 -8.46 4.80 -20.87
C LEU A 458 -7.73 4.09 -22.00
N LYS A 459 -6.40 4.09 -21.92
CA LYS A 459 -5.56 3.29 -22.82
C LYS A 459 -5.49 1.84 -22.36
N ILE A 460 -5.69 0.93 -23.30
CA ILE A 460 -5.69 -0.52 -23.14
C ILE A 460 -4.65 -1.10 -24.09
N GLY A 461 -3.50 -1.50 -23.55
CA GLY A 461 -2.33 -1.84 -24.38
C GLY A 461 -1.89 -0.63 -25.23
N GLU A 462 -1.26 -0.90 -26.36
CA GLU A 462 -0.76 0.16 -27.26
C GLU A 462 -1.80 0.62 -28.29
N GLN A 463 -2.76 -0.24 -28.64
CA GLN A 463 -3.60 -0.07 -29.82
C GLN A 463 -5.05 0.33 -29.52
N THR A 464 -5.51 0.18 -28.28
CA THR A 464 -6.91 0.42 -27.93
C THR A 464 -7.03 1.59 -26.96
N GLN A 465 -7.86 2.57 -27.32
CA GLN A 465 -8.24 3.67 -26.44
C GLN A 465 -9.76 3.67 -26.32
N LEU A 466 -10.25 3.61 -25.07
CA LEU A 466 -11.67 3.69 -24.75
C LEU A 466 -11.98 5.07 -24.18
N GLU A 467 -13.12 5.61 -24.56
CA GLU A 467 -13.65 6.85 -24.00
C GLU A 467 -14.75 6.53 -22.99
N THR A 468 -14.76 7.26 -21.89
CA THR A 468 -15.88 7.24 -20.95
C THR A 468 -17.15 7.73 -21.63
N LYS A 469 -18.22 6.93 -21.50
CA LYS A 469 -19.56 7.28 -21.98
C LYS A 469 -20.47 7.69 -20.81
N PRO A 470 -21.46 8.56 -21.05
CA PRO A 470 -22.42 8.95 -20.02
C PRO A 470 -23.20 7.74 -19.49
N LEU A 471 -23.70 7.83 -18.25
CA LEU A 471 -24.47 6.73 -17.64
C LEU A 471 -25.75 6.38 -18.42
N SER A 472 -26.29 7.30 -19.21
CA SER A 472 -27.44 7.04 -20.09
C SER A 472 -27.20 5.94 -21.13
N ASP A 473 -25.94 5.61 -21.42
CA ASP A 473 -25.55 4.54 -22.34
C ASP A 473 -25.69 3.13 -21.72
N LEU A 474 -25.88 3.02 -20.40
CA LEU A 474 -26.13 1.75 -19.70
C LEU A 474 -27.45 1.08 -20.13
N LYS A 475 -28.39 1.83 -20.71
CA LYS A 475 -29.71 1.32 -21.13
C LYS A 475 -29.59 0.20 -22.18
N ASP A 476 -28.50 0.21 -22.95
CA ASP A 476 -28.24 -0.77 -24.01
C ASP A 476 -27.29 -1.88 -23.55
N ALA A 477 -26.88 -1.90 -22.28
CA ALA A 477 -25.92 -2.89 -21.76
C ALA A 477 -26.55 -4.28 -21.66
N ASP A 478 -25.80 -5.31 -22.07
CA ASP A 478 -26.11 -6.71 -21.77
C ASP A 478 -25.67 -7.10 -20.37
N CYS A 479 -24.50 -6.59 -19.96
CA CYS A 479 -23.96 -6.75 -18.62
C CYS A 479 -23.35 -5.44 -18.12
N VAL A 480 -23.57 -5.14 -16.85
CA VAL A 480 -22.93 -4.05 -16.12
C VAL A 480 -22.03 -4.65 -15.05
N VAL A 481 -20.74 -4.34 -15.13
CA VAL A 481 -19.75 -4.74 -14.12
C VAL A 481 -19.50 -3.56 -13.21
N VAL A 482 -19.93 -3.66 -11.95
CA VAL A 482 -19.54 -2.71 -10.90
C VAL A 482 -18.13 -3.06 -10.45
N HIS A 483 -17.14 -2.41 -11.06
CA HIS A 483 -15.73 -2.69 -10.80
C HIS A 483 -15.17 -1.78 -9.70
N THR A 484 -15.31 -0.46 -9.87
CA THR A 484 -14.87 0.54 -8.88
C THR A 484 -16.05 1.47 -8.54
N PRO A 485 -16.76 1.23 -7.42
CA PRO A 485 -17.97 1.97 -7.08
C PRO A 485 -17.66 3.35 -6.51
N HIS A 486 -17.39 4.33 -7.39
CA HIS A 486 -17.23 5.72 -7.00
C HIS A 486 -18.43 6.22 -6.18
N ALA A 487 -18.19 7.11 -5.21
CA ALA A 487 -19.24 7.65 -4.34
C ALA A 487 -20.33 8.43 -5.10
N VAL A 488 -20.04 8.89 -6.32
CA VAL A 488 -21.04 9.51 -7.19
C VAL A 488 -22.05 8.50 -7.74
N TYR A 489 -21.68 7.22 -7.81
CA TYR A 489 -22.56 6.12 -8.14
C TYR A 489 -23.36 5.73 -6.89
N THR A 490 -24.67 5.67 -7.04
CA THR A 490 -25.54 5.01 -6.06
C THR A 490 -26.49 4.10 -6.83
N PRO A 491 -26.98 3.00 -6.24
CA PRO A 491 -27.98 2.16 -6.88
C PRO A 491 -29.17 2.96 -7.42
N GLU A 492 -29.63 3.98 -6.68
CA GLU A 492 -30.74 4.86 -7.07
C GLU A 492 -30.41 5.71 -8.29
N LYS A 493 -29.18 6.17 -8.43
CA LYS A 493 -28.72 6.94 -9.60
C LYS A 493 -28.51 6.05 -10.83
N LEU A 494 -28.13 4.79 -10.63
CA LEU A 494 -27.94 3.85 -11.73
C LEU A 494 -29.27 3.28 -12.23
N ALA A 495 -30.23 3.03 -11.34
CA ALA A 495 -31.49 2.35 -11.65
C ALA A 495 -32.25 2.91 -12.88
N PRO A 496 -32.39 4.24 -13.07
CA PRO A 496 -33.09 4.79 -14.24
C PRO A 496 -32.39 4.50 -15.58
N HIS A 497 -31.11 4.13 -15.55
CA HIS A 497 -30.30 3.84 -16.72
C HIS A 497 -30.18 2.34 -17.01
N LEU A 498 -30.68 1.47 -16.11
CA LEU A 498 -30.60 0.03 -16.27
C LEU A 498 -31.90 -0.51 -16.89
N ARG A 499 -31.78 -1.32 -17.93
CA ARG A 499 -32.94 -1.99 -18.54
C ARG A 499 -33.40 -3.22 -17.75
N GLU A 500 -34.64 -3.63 -17.98
CA GLU A 500 -35.17 -4.90 -17.50
C GLU A 500 -34.32 -6.08 -18.02
N GLY A 501 -34.07 -7.08 -17.18
CA GLY A 501 -33.29 -8.26 -17.57
C GLY A 501 -31.79 -8.02 -17.83
N VAL A 502 -31.23 -6.91 -17.35
CA VAL A 502 -29.78 -6.65 -17.41
C VAL A 502 -29.01 -7.61 -16.51
N VAL A 503 -27.82 -8.02 -16.93
CA VAL A 503 -26.89 -8.77 -16.07
C VAL A 503 -26.06 -7.79 -15.24
N ILE A 504 -25.88 -8.05 -13.96
CA ILE A 504 -25.06 -7.24 -13.06
C ILE A 504 -24.02 -8.13 -12.40
N VAL A 505 -22.75 -7.78 -12.58
CA VAL A 505 -21.62 -8.39 -11.86
C VAL A 505 -21.06 -7.36 -10.89
N ASP A 506 -21.18 -7.63 -9.60
CA ASP A 506 -20.80 -6.72 -8.52
C ASP A 506 -19.51 -7.18 -7.84
N CYS A 507 -18.41 -6.47 -8.08
CA CYS A 507 -17.10 -6.84 -7.56
C CYS A 507 -16.82 -6.30 -6.14
N LYS A 508 -17.71 -5.45 -5.61
CA LYS A 508 -17.45 -4.62 -4.42
C LYS A 508 -18.61 -4.56 -3.43
N ASN A 509 -19.56 -5.48 -3.53
CA ASN A 509 -20.75 -5.53 -2.67
C ASN A 509 -21.59 -4.25 -2.71
N PHE A 510 -21.58 -3.55 -3.84
CA PHE A 510 -22.19 -2.23 -4.00
C PHE A 510 -23.72 -2.25 -3.78
N TYR A 511 -24.39 -3.36 -4.11
CA TYR A 511 -25.85 -3.49 -3.99
C TYR A 511 -26.32 -4.16 -2.69
N ASP A 512 -25.45 -4.43 -1.73
CA ASP A 512 -25.84 -5.22 -0.53
C ASP A 512 -26.77 -4.46 0.42
N HIS A 513 -26.59 -3.15 0.53
CA HIS A 513 -27.30 -2.33 1.51
C HIS A 513 -28.59 -1.70 0.97
N VAL A 514 -28.98 -2.01 -0.27
CA VAL A 514 -30.20 -1.43 -0.85
C VAL A 514 -31.44 -2.25 -0.53
N LYS A 515 -32.46 -1.55 -0.02
CA LYS A 515 -33.80 -2.11 0.23
C LYS A 515 -34.53 -2.57 -1.04
N ARG A 516 -34.10 -2.09 -2.21
CA ARG A 516 -34.68 -2.42 -3.51
C ARG A 516 -33.56 -2.86 -4.46
N PHE A 517 -33.49 -4.17 -4.68
CA PHE A 517 -32.56 -4.88 -5.56
C PHE A 517 -32.77 -4.45 -7.05
N PRO A 518 -31.86 -4.76 -8.01
CA PRO A 518 -31.82 -4.21 -9.37
C PRO A 518 -33.12 -4.39 -10.17
N PRO A 519 -33.27 -3.74 -11.34
CA PRO A 519 -34.51 -3.76 -12.12
C PRO A 519 -35.07 -5.18 -12.32
N ARG A 520 -36.38 -5.27 -12.50
CA ARG A 520 -37.11 -6.53 -12.65
C ARG A 520 -36.38 -7.48 -13.62
N GLY A 521 -36.29 -8.75 -13.25
CA GLY A 521 -35.66 -9.80 -14.06
C GLY A 521 -34.13 -9.70 -14.20
N ALA A 522 -33.45 -8.78 -13.51
CA ALA A 522 -32.00 -8.70 -13.55
C ALA A 522 -31.34 -9.98 -13.02
N VAL A 523 -30.25 -10.40 -13.66
CA VAL A 523 -29.38 -11.47 -13.16
C VAL A 523 -28.26 -10.83 -12.38
N TYR A 524 -28.24 -11.03 -11.06
CA TYR A 524 -27.20 -10.49 -10.20
C TYR A 524 -26.22 -11.57 -9.76
N VAL A 525 -24.94 -11.27 -9.89
CA VAL A 525 -23.82 -12.09 -9.41
C VAL A 525 -22.85 -11.19 -8.66
N GLY A 526 -22.62 -11.51 -7.39
CA GLY A 526 -21.63 -10.81 -6.56
C GLY A 526 -20.35 -11.63 -6.43
N LEU A 527 -19.20 -10.96 -6.46
CA LEU A 527 -17.93 -11.55 -6.07
C LEU A 527 -17.98 -11.90 -4.58
N GLY A 528 -17.63 -13.14 -4.24
CA GLY A 528 -17.66 -13.67 -2.88
C GLY A 528 -19.06 -14.02 -2.38
N LYS A 529 -20.09 -14.02 -3.24
CA LYS A 529 -21.48 -14.38 -2.87
C LYS A 529 -21.87 -15.77 -3.40
N PRO A 530 -22.86 -16.44 -2.77
CA PRO A 530 -23.45 -17.64 -3.34
C PRO A 530 -23.99 -17.35 -4.73
N GLN A 531 -23.62 -18.20 -5.70
CA GLN A 531 -23.98 -18.01 -7.10
C GLN A 531 -25.39 -18.57 -7.38
N PRO A 532 -26.27 -17.80 -8.05
CA PRO A 532 -27.63 -18.26 -8.36
C PRO A 532 -27.61 -19.42 -9.34
N SER A 533 -28.34 -20.50 -9.05
CA SER A 533 -28.48 -21.63 -9.97
C SER A 533 -29.59 -21.38 -10.99
N LEU A 534 -29.59 -22.12 -12.10
CA LEU A 534 -30.67 -22.04 -13.11
C LEU A 534 -32.06 -22.35 -12.52
N GLY A 535 -32.14 -23.04 -11.38
CA GLY A 535 -33.39 -23.36 -10.69
C GLY A 535 -33.95 -22.26 -9.79
N ASP A 536 -33.14 -21.23 -9.48
CA ASP A 536 -33.53 -20.15 -8.54
C ASP A 536 -34.30 -19.00 -9.21
N ARG A 537 -34.70 -19.18 -10.48
CA ARG A 537 -35.58 -18.24 -11.21
C ARG A 537 -37.04 -18.57 -10.96
N SER A 538 -37.59 -18.06 -9.86
CA SER A 538 -39.04 -17.98 -9.63
C SER A 538 -39.56 -16.57 -9.85
#